data_AF-A0A7Y8J2A0-F1
#
_entry.id   AF-A0A7Y8J2A0-F1
#
_cell.length_a   1.000
_cell.length_b   1.000
_cell.length_c   1.000
_cell.angle_alpha   90.00
_cell.angle_beta   90.00
_cell.angle_gamma   90.00
#
_symmetry.space_group_name_H-M   'P 1'
#
loop_
_entity.id
_entity.type
_entity.pdbx_description
1 polymer ?
#
loop_
_entity_poly.entity_id
_entity_poly.type
_entity_poly.pdbx_seq_one_letter_code
_entity_poly.pdbx_strand_id
1 'polypeptide(L)'
;MRTPRKHRVSVAFEIATLLILLPYRHLHAGESWETKPYSDWTASEALKVLTDSAWSKTAMVQSLGSFDTESKPIALSKTQPLPKEKCRCCGPLGGVGPSVDSSSLDNASGWGSGPAGPSTYFRVIFFSSTRVRQALVRFTQLDGAAVHPQILDRLQSPLEDYVIALAGAFINAFADASLEMLKSSTYLRSKKKGGVSLRLKQFISPRERTDGMALFFFPRGAEGRPPFDATDGQVEFSTGEGGFKIKVSFKIDKMMTNGVLDF
;
A
#
# COMPACT_ATOMS: atom_id res chain seq x y z
N MET A 1 -67.29 23.13 62.86
CA MET A 1 -68.07 23.30 61.61
C MET A 1 -67.09 23.28 60.44
N ARG A 2 -67.22 22.26 59.55
CA ARG A 2 -66.66 22.09 58.18
C ARG A 2 -65.18 22.43 57.86
N THR A 3 -64.54 21.44 57.22
CA THR A 3 -63.16 21.26 56.71
C THR A 3 -62.79 22.21 55.53
N PRO A 4 -61.67 22.12 54.76
CA PRO A 4 -60.47 21.23 54.75
C PRO A 4 -59.10 21.91 54.37
N ARG A 5 -58.07 21.08 54.07
CA ARG A 5 -57.02 21.24 53.02
C ARG A 5 -55.74 22.05 53.41
N LYS A 6 -54.49 21.67 53.12
CA LYS A 6 -53.85 20.72 52.18
C LYS A 6 -52.52 20.20 52.76
N HIS A 7 -52.22 18.93 52.46
CA HIS A 7 -50.86 18.40 52.44
C HIS A 7 -49.99 19.16 51.42
N ARG A 8 -48.74 19.45 51.78
CA ARG A 8 -47.65 19.66 50.83
C ARG A 8 -46.59 18.60 51.08
N VAL A 9 -46.63 17.60 50.22
CA VAL A 9 -45.56 16.63 49.97
C VAL A 9 -44.39 17.40 49.37
N SER A 10 -43.20 17.29 49.96
CA SER A 10 -41.96 17.67 49.31
C SER A 10 -41.04 16.47 49.34
N VAL A 11 -41.28 15.54 48.42
CA VAL A 11 -40.35 14.46 48.08
C VAL A 11 -39.21 15.11 47.32
N ALA A 12 -38.06 15.20 47.97
CA ALA A 12 -36.80 15.55 47.34
C ALA A 12 -35.76 14.55 47.80
N PHE A 13 -34.86 14.20 46.87
CA PHE A 13 -33.72 13.30 47.00
C PHE A 13 -34.03 11.81 46.97
N GLU A 14 -33.85 11.20 45.78
CA GLU A 14 -33.34 9.83 45.58
C GLU A 14 -33.31 9.48 44.07
N ILE A 15 -32.66 10.29 43.21
CA ILE A 15 -32.19 9.83 41.88
C ILE A 15 -30.97 10.67 41.46
N ALA A 16 -29.78 10.35 41.97
CA ALA A 16 -28.56 11.03 41.54
C ALA A 16 -27.33 10.11 41.55
N THR A 17 -27.46 8.86 41.13
CA THR A 17 -26.31 7.93 40.99
C THR A 17 -26.63 6.77 40.04
N LEU A 18 -26.97 7.04 38.77
CA LEU A 18 -26.99 5.98 37.76
C LEU A 18 -26.70 6.52 36.34
N LEU A 19 -25.62 7.27 36.14
CA LEU A 19 -25.31 7.84 34.83
C LEU A 19 -23.82 7.98 34.49
N ILE A 20 -22.91 7.18 35.09
CA ILE A 20 -21.50 7.19 34.69
C ILE A 20 -20.88 5.79 34.76
N LEU A 21 -21.40 4.85 33.99
CA LEU A 21 -20.68 3.64 33.54
C LEU A 21 -21.11 3.32 32.09
N LEU A 22 -20.97 4.30 31.20
CA LEU A 22 -20.89 4.02 29.78
C LEU A 22 -19.44 3.58 29.52
N PRO A 23 -19.13 2.29 29.34
CA PRO A 23 -17.83 1.93 28.82
C PRO A 23 -17.73 2.63 27.46
N TYR A 24 -16.71 3.47 27.29
CA TYR A 24 -16.27 3.94 25.99
C TYR A 24 -15.98 2.68 25.16
N ARG A 25 -17.00 2.18 24.48
CA ARG A 25 -16.82 1.30 23.35
C ARG A 25 -16.10 2.18 22.36
N HIS A 26 -14.79 2.01 22.27
CA HIS A 26 -14.09 2.31 21.05
C HIS A 26 -14.85 1.53 19.98
N LEU A 27 -15.80 2.19 19.31
CA LEU A 27 -16.25 1.73 18.01
C LEU A 27 -14.93 1.61 17.26
N HIS A 28 -14.56 0.38 16.91
CA HIS A 28 -13.67 0.17 15.79
C HIS A 28 -14.35 0.92 14.64
N ALA A 29 -13.95 2.18 14.43
CA ALA A 29 -14.33 2.91 13.26
C ALA A 29 -13.79 2.04 12.13
N GLY A 30 -14.70 1.44 11.35
CA GLY A 30 -14.32 0.69 10.18
C GLY A 30 -13.38 1.54 9.34
N GLU A 31 -12.47 0.88 8.62
CA GLU A 31 -11.51 1.59 7.80
C GLU A 31 -12.25 2.57 6.86
N SER A 32 -11.60 3.68 6.48
CA SER A 32 -12.27 4.75 5.73
C SER A 32 -12.92 4.26 4.43
N TRP A 33 -12.36 3.22 3.81
CA TRP A 33 -12.90 2.59 2.63
C TRP A 33 -14.11 1.67 2.86
N GLU A 34 -14.43 1.33 4.11
CA GLU A 34 -15.62 0.56 4.48
C GLU A 34 -16.81 1.46 4.80
N THR A 35 -16.56 2.67 5.28
CA THR A 35 -17.57 3.51 5.94
C THR A 35 -18.03 4.72 5.11
N LYS A 36 -17.24 5.18 4.14
CA LYS A 36 -17.57 6.35 3.33
C LYS A 36 -17.22 6.19 1.84
N PRO A 37 -17.92 6.90 0.94
CA PRO A 37 -17.59 6.91 -0.48
C PRO A 37 -16.20 7.52 -0.71
N TYR A 38 -15.55 7.11 -1.80
CA TYR A 38 -14.18 7.52 -2.10
C TYR A 38 -14.02 9.02 -2.36
N SER A 39 -15.09 9.69 -2.77
CA SER A 39 -15.15 11.15 -2.93
C SER A 39 -14.86 11.91 -1.63
N ASP A 40 -15.08 11.26 -0.49
CA ASP A 40 -14.99 11.87 0.84
C ASP A 40 -13.69 11.46 1.56
N TRP A 41 -12.82 10.71 0.89
CA TRP A 41 -11.51 10.36 1.44
C TRP A 41 -10.58 11.58 1.37
N THR A 42 -9.76 11.73 2.41
CA THR A 42 -8.60 12.62 2.44
C THR A 42 -7.45 11.99 1.65
N ALA A 43 -6.39 12.77 1.39
CA ALA A 43 -5.21 12.26 0.69
C ALA A 43 -4.53 11.13 1.49
N SER A 44 -4.49 11.26 2.83
CA SER A 44 -3.93 10.23 3.71
C SER A 44 -4.74 8.93 3.67
N GLU A 45 -6.07 9.01 3.66
CA GLU A 45 -6.93 7.83 3.58
C GLU A 45 -6.82 7.14 2.22
N ALA A 46 -6.79 7.90 1.13
CA ALA A 46 -6.56 7.34 -0.20
C ALA A 46 -5.17 6.67 -0.29
N LEU A 47 -4.14 7.33 0.23
CA LEU A 47 -2.79 6.74 0.29
C LEU A 47 -2.75 5.49 1.16
N LYS A 48 -3.51 5.45 2.26
CA LYS A 48 -3.63 4.25 3.10
C LYS A 48 -4.22 3.09 2.31
N VAL A 49 -5.25 3.29 1.48
CA VAL A 49 -5.77 2.23 0.60
C VAL A 49 -4.67 1.70 -0.35
N LEU A 50 -3.86 2.59 -0.92
CA LEU A 50 -2.79 2.21 -1.85
C LEU A 50 -1.60 1.52 -1.17
N THR A 51 -1.40 1.74 0.13
CA THR A 51 -0.17 1.32 0.82
C THR A 51 -0.38 0.30 1.94
N ASP A 52 -1.46 0.42 2.70
CA ASP A 52 -1.78 -0.36 3.89
C ASP A 52 -3.26 -0.80 3.86
N SER A 53 -3.57 -1.69 2.93
CA SER A 53 -4.90 -2.27 2.77
C SER A 53 -4.83 -3.77 2.47
N ALA A 54 -5.98 -4.42 2.40
CA ALA A 54 -6.05 -5.82 2.00
C ALA A 54 -5.52 -6.07 0.58
N TRP A 55 -5.59 -5.07 -0.29
CA TRP A 55 -5.19 -5.10 -1.70
C TRP A 55 -3.74 -4.68 -1.94
N SER A 56 -3.00 -4.24 -0.91
CA SER A 56 -1.58 -3.85 -1.01
C SER A 56 -0.72 -4.72 -0.09
N LYS A 57 0.42 -5.18 -0.61
CA LYS A 57 1.43 -5.94 0.15
C LYS A 57 2.82 -5.39 -0.11
N THR A 58 3.62 -5.35 0.94
CA THR A 58 5.06 -5.07 0.84
C THR A 58 5.82 -6.39 0.74
N ALA A 59 6.63 -6.54 -0.31
CA ALA A 59 7.55 -7.65 -0.48
C ALA A 59 8.98 -7.16 -0.24
N MET A 60 9.69 -7.80 0.68
CA MET A 60 11.10 -7.58 0.90
C MET A 60 11.90 -8.58 0.06
N VAL A 61 12.85 -8.09 -0.72
CA VAL A 61 13.72 -8.89 -1.58
C VAL A 61 15.17 -8.64 -1.18
N GLN A 62 15.90 -9.70 -0.88
CA GLN A 62 17.34 -9.61 -0.67
C GLN A 62 18.03 -9.60 -2.04
N SER A 63 18.83 -8.57 -2.31
CA SER A 63 19.63 -8.54 -3.53
C SER A 63 20.70 -9.62 -3.49
N LEU A 64 20.81 -10.45 -4.54
CA LEU A 64 21.84 -11.48 -4.67
C LEU A 64 23.11 -11.00 -5.39
N GLY A 65 23.26 -9.69 -5.64
CA GLY A 65 24.46 -9.12 -6.24
C GLY A 65 24.37 -7.60 -6.41
N SER A 66 25.51 -6.94 -6.64
CA SER A 66 25.57 -5.53 -7.00
C SER A 66 24.78 -5.31 -8.28
N PHE A 67 23.60 -4.72 -8.16
CA PHE A 67 23.06 -3.93 -9.26
C PHE A 67 23.94 -2.70 -9.34
N ASP A 68 24.64 -2.49 -10.46
CA ASP A 68 25.31 -1.22 -10.77
C ASP A 68 24.24 -0.15 -10.84
N THR A 69 23.90 0.39 -9.68
CA THR A 69 22.80 1.32 -9.53
C THR A 69 23.41 2.70 -9.72
N GLU A 70 23.59 3.10 -10.97
CA GLU A 70 23.71 4.53 -11.30
C GLU A 70 22.32 5.18 -11.21
N SER A 71 21.60 4.96 -10.11
CA SER A 71 20.40 5.71 -9.79
C SER A 71 20.84 7.00 -9.12
N LYS A 72 20.84 8.09 -9.90
CA LYS A 72 20.72 9.42 -9.32
C LYS A 72 19.48 9.41 -8.43
N PRO A 73 19.57 9.80 -7.15
CA PRO A 73 18.40 9.92 -6.32
C PRO A 73 17.44 10.91 -6.98
N ILE A 74 16.17 10.51 -7.13
CA ILE A 74 15.08 11.43 -7.43
C ILE A 74 14.97 12.35 -6.22
N ALA A 75 15.67 13.48 -6.28
CA ALA A 75 15.45 14.58 -5.36
C ALA A 75 14.02 15.07 -5.59
N LEU A 76 13.15 14.79 -4.64
CA LEU A 76 11.91 15.52 -4.47
C LEU A 76 12.29 17.00 -4.38
N SER A 77 11.94 17.75 -5.42
CA SER A 77 12.22 19.15 -5.63
C SER A 77 11.65 20.00 -4.49
N LYS A 78 12.46 20.21 -3.45
CA LYS A 78 12.32 21.38 -2.59
C LYS A 78 12.81 22.59 -3.37
N THR A 79 11.86 23.40 -3.80
CA THR A 79 11.90 24.87 -3.80
C THR A 79 13.26 25.52 -4.10
N GLN A 80 13.36 26.13 -5.28
CA GLN A 80 14.35 27.16 -5.59
C GLN A 80 14.50 28.18 -4.44
N PRO A 81 15.71 28.47 -3.96
CA PRO A 81 15.97 29.68 -3.20
C PRO A 81 16.22 30.84 -4.15
N LEU A 82 15.42 31.89 -3.98
CA LEU A 82 15.65 33.26 -4.47
C LEU A 82 16.99 33.83 -3.95
N PRO A 83 17.55 34.87 -4.60
CA PRO A 83 18.94 35.28 -4.43
C PRO A 83 19.27 35.87 -3.06
N LYS A 84 20.53 35.62 -2.68
CA LYS A 84 21.19 35.90 -1.40
C LYS A 84 21.07 37.37 -0.96
N GLU A 85 20.21 37.61 0.04
CA GLU A 85 20.38 38.73 0.96
C GLU A 85 21.25 38.29 2.15
N LYS A 86 22.25 39.12 2.49
CA LYS A 86 23.23 38.86 3.55
C LYS A 86 22.56 38.97 4.93
N CYS A 87 22.40 37.84 5.63
CA CYS A 87 22.26 37.85 7.08
C CYS A 87 23.61 37.50 7.74
N ARG A 88 24.25 38.55 8.28
CA ARG A 88 25.26 38.49 9.35
C ARG A 88 24.54 38.04 10.62
N CYS A 89 24.87 36.87 11.15
CA CYS A 89 24.76 36.51 12.57
C CYS A 89 25.25 35.07 12.72
N CYS A 90 26.57 34.88 12.88
CA CYS A 90 27.22 33.77 13.60
C CYS A 90 28.74 33.86 13.34
N GLY A 91 29.44 34.52 14.26
CA GLY A 91 30.89 34.45 14.40
C GLY A 91 31.34 33.21 15.18
N PRO A 92 32.65 33.07 15.47
CA PRO A 92 33.38 31.81 15.33
C PRO A 92 33.81 31.16 16.66
N LEU A 93 33.84 29.83 16.70
CA LEU A 93 34.65 28.97 17.59
C LEU A 93 34.97 27.73 16.73
N GLY A 94 36.20 27.39 16.34
CA GLY A 94 37.43 27.29 17.14
C GLY A 94 37.66 25.82 17.47
N GLY A 95 38.56 25.12 16.77
CA GLY A 95 38.98 23.76 17.14
C GLY A 95 39.66 22.98 16.01
N VAL A 96 40.92 22.61 16.22
CA VAL A 96 41.87 22.09 15.24
C VAL A 96 42.16 20.61 15.53
N GLY A 97 41.99 19.73 14.53
CA GLY A 97 42.68 18.44 14.31
C GLY A 97 42.31 17.20 15.16
N PRO A 98 42.83 15.98 14.83
CA PRO A 98 43.58 15.58 13.63
C PRO A 98 42.97 14.41 12.83
N SER A 99 43.49 14.24 11.61
CA SER A 99 43.33 13.06 10.74
C SER A 99 43.82 11.79 11.42
N VAL A 100 43.07 10.69 11.32
CA VAL A 100 43.55 9.34 11.65
C VAL A 100 43.15 8.39 10.54
N ASP A 101 44.17 7.72 10.02
CA ASP A 101 44.14 6.88 8.84
C ASP A 101 43.42 5.55 9.08
N SER A 102 42.86 5.06 7.98
CA SER A 102 42.35 3.70 7.80
C SER A 102 43.47 2.67 7.81
N SER A 103 43.48 1.75 8.78
CA SER A 103 43.81 0.33 8.58
C SER A 103 43.79 -0.45 9.91
N SER A 104 43.40 -1.72 9.81
CA SER A 104 43.49 -2.78 10.82
C SER A 104 42.35 -2.91 11.82
N LEU A 105 41.46 -3.86 11.52
CA LEU A 105 41.01 -4.83 12.51
C LEU A 105 40.57 -6.11 11.79
N ASP A 106 41.51 -7.05 11.70
CA ASP A 106 41.23 -8.45 11.47
C ASP A 106 40.77 -9.12 12.78
N ASN A 107 39.81 -10.04 12.59
CA ASN A 107 39.53 -11.22 13.40
C ASN A 107 38.71 -11.11 14.70
N ALA A 108 37.44 -11.51 14.61
CA ALA A 108 36.80 -12.33 15.63
C ALA A 108 35.82 -13.32 14.96
N SER A 109 36.15 -14.60 15.06
CA SER A 109 35.39 -15.76 14.60
C SER A 109 34.07 -15.92 15.37
N GLY A 110 32.95 -16.03 14.64
CA GLY A 110 31.64 -16.31 15.25
C GLY A 110 30.51 -16.44 14.23
N TRP A 111 30.24 -17.67 13.79
CA TRP A 111 28.96 -18.16 13.27
C TRP A 111 28.34 -17.38 12.09
N GLY A 112 28.65 -17.85 10.87
CA GLY A 112 27.71 -17.94 9.74
C GLY A 112 26.78 -16.75 9.53
N SER A 113 27.34 -15.57 9.33
CA SER A 113 26.61 -14.39 8.81
C SER A 113 27.38 -13.87 7.61
N GLY A 114 27.13 -14.47 6.43
CA GLY A 114 27.51 -13.81 5.19
C GLY A 114 26.87 -12.42 5.17
N PRO A 115 27.51 -11.40 4.57
CA PRO A 115 26.98 -10.04 4.58
C PRO A 115 25.56 -10.08 4.00
N ALA A 116 24.58 -9.68 4.81
CA ALA A 116 23.22 -9.48 4.35
C ALA A 116 23.29 -8.42 3.25
N GLY A 117 23.14 -8.85 2.00
CA GLY A 117 23.07 -7.95 0.85
C GLY A 117 21.96 -6.92 1.08
N PRO A 118 22.03 -5.74 0.44
CA PRO A 118 21.03 -4.71 0.62
C PRO A 118 19.63 -5.27 0.31
N SER A 119 18.73 -5.16 1.27
CA SER A 119 17.33 -5.52 1.09
C SER A 119 16.59 -4.37 0.42
N THR A 120 15.74 -4.69 -0.55
CA THR A 120 14.84 -3.73 -1.18
C THR A 120 13.38 -4.09 -0.95
N TYR A 121 12.51 -3.10 -1.08
CA TYR A 121 11.07 -3.25 -0.89
C TYR A 121 10.33 -2.98 -2.19
N PHE A 122 9.44 -3.89 -2.53
CA PHE A 122 8.43 -3.71 -3.58
C PHE A 122 7.06 -3.61 -2.95
N ARG A 123 6.21 -2.80 -3.55
CA ARG A 123 4.79 -2.75 -3.28
C ARG A 123 4.05 -3.48 -4.38
N VAL A 124 3.29 -4.51 -3.99
CA VAL A 124 2.45 -5.32 -4.87
C VAL A 124 1.00 -4.96 -4.58
N ILE A 125 0.29 -4.49 -5.59
CA ILE A 125 -1.06 -3.94 -5.46
C ILE A 125 -2.00 -4.71 -6.38
N PHE A 126 -3.14 -5.17 -5.88
CA PHE A 126 -4.25 -5.67 -6.69
C PHE A 126 -4.94 -4.48 -7.39
N PHE A 127 -4.37 -4.06 -8.52
CA PHE A 127 -4.78 -2.87 -9.26
C PHE A 127 -6.15 -3.00 -9.90
N SER A 128 -6.62 -4.22 -10.17
CA SER A 128 -7.97 -4.43 -10.69
C SER A 128 -9.08 -4.03 -9.71
N SER A 129 -8.76 -3.91 -8.42
CA SER A 129 -9.74 -3.61 -7.37
C SER A 129 -10.35 -2.26 -7.60
N THR A 130 -11.67 -2.21 -7.49
CA THR A 130 -12.43 -0.97 -7.55
C THR A 130 -11.97 -0.02 -6.44
N ARG A 131 -11.70 -0.50 -5.23
CA ARG A 131 -11.17 0.33 -4.13
C ARG A 131 -9.80 0.91 -4.42
N VAL A 132 -8.88 0.11 -4.96
CA VAL A 132 -7.55 0.62 -5.34
C VAL A 132 -7.65 1.68 -6.42
N ARG A 133 -8.47 1.47 -7.46
CA ARG A 133 -8.64 2.45 -8.54
C ARG A 133 -9.33 3.73 -8.06
N GLN A 134 -10.33 3.61 -7.18
CA GLN A 134 -10.96 4.75 -6.51
C GLN A 134 -9.94 5.55 -5.68
N ALA A 135 -9.07 4.87 -4.94
CA ALA A 135 -8.03 5.51 -4.15
C ALA A 135 -7.03 6.26 -5.02
N LEU A 136 -6.59 5.65 -6.12
CA LEU A 136 -5.67 6.30 -7.05
C LEU A 136 -6.29 7.56 -7.65
N VAL A 137 -7.52 7.48 -8.16
CA VAL A 137 -8.24 8.66 -8.70
C VAL A 137 -8.37 9.74 -7.66
N ARG A 138 -8.79 9.39 -6.43
CA ARG A 138 -8.96 10.37 -5.37
C ARG A 138 -7.65 11.04 -5.00
N PHE A 139 -6.58 10.25 -4.89
CA PHE A 139 -5.25 10.77 -4.59
C PHE A 139 -4.79 11.75 -5.68
N THR A 140 -4.94 11.40 -6.95
CA THR A 140 -4.63 12.27 -8.10
C THR A 140 -5.46 13.55 -8.10
N GLN A 141 -6.76 13.49 -7.81
CA GLN A 141 -7.62 14.67 -7.70
C GLN A 141 -7.17 15.62 -6.59
N LEU A 142 -6.78 15.08 -5.44
CA LEU A 142 -6.32 15.86 -4.29
C LEU A 142 -4.91 16.42 -4.47
N ASP A 143 -4.09 15.80 -5.32
CA ASP A 143 -2.78 16.30 -5.75
C ASP A 143 -2.89 17.42 -6.81
N GLY A 144 -4.12 17.75 -7.25
CA GLY A 144 -4.38 18.80 -8.24
C GLY A 144 -4.14 18.37 -9.69
N ALA A 145 -3.88 17.09 -9.95
CA ALA A 145 -3.70 16.55 -11.28
C ALA A 145 -5.05 16.27 -11.96
N ALA A 146 -5.11 16.50 -13.27
CA ALA A 146 -6.31 16.24 -14.06
C ALA A 146 -6.55 14.72 -14.22
N VAL A 147 -7.76 14.27 -13.91
CA VAL A 147 -8.20 12.90 -14.17
C VAL A 147 -9.04 12.87 -15.44
N HIS A 148 -8.67 12.01 -16.40
CA HIS A 148 -9.39 11.89 -17.66
C HIS A 148 -10.82 11.35 -17.43
N PRO A 149 -11.87 11.93 -18.03
CA PRO A 149 -13.27 11.52 -17.78
C PRO A 149 -13.55 10.03 -18.02
N GLN A 150 -12.95 9.45 -19.06
CA GLN A 150 -13.08 8.00 -19.34
C GLN A 150 -12.60 7.09 -18.19
N ILE A 151 -11.67 7.56 -17.35
CA ILE A 151 -11.26 6.81 -16.16
C ILE A 151 -12.42 6.76 -15.17
N LEU A 152 -13.10 7.91 -14.96
CA LEU A 152 -14.22 8.03 -14.02
C LEU A 152 -15.38 7.10 -14.41
N ASP A 153 -15.70 7.04 -15.70
CA ASP A 153 -16.77 6.18 -16.23
C ASP A 153 -16.52 4.69 -15.97
N ARG A 154 -15.23 4.30 -15.88
CA ARG A 154 -14.83 2.90 -15.70
C ARG A 154 -14.47 2.55 -14.25
N LEU A 155 -14.61 3.47 -13.29
CA LEU A 155 -14.20 3.23 -11.91
C LEU A 155 -15.03 2.16 -11.21
N GLN A 156 -16.32 2.06 -11.53
CA GLN A 156 -17.24 1.14 -10.85
C GLN A 156 -17.33 -0.22 -11.55
N SER A 157 -17.00 -0.28 -12.83
CA SER A 157 -17.01 -1.52 -13.61
C SER A 157 -15.77 -2.36 -13.27
N PRO A 158 -15.92 -3.65 -12.93
CA PRO A 158 -14.78 -4.55 -12.77
C PRO A 158 -13.93 -4.57 -14.04
N LEU A 159 -12.60 -4.68 -13.87
CA LEU A 159 -11.73 -4.92 -15.02
C LEU A 159 -11.93 -6.34 -15.57
N GLU A 160 -11.76 -6.49 -16.89
CA GLU A 160 -11.87 -7.78 -17.58
C GLU A 160 -10.79 -8.77 -17.14
N ASP A 161 -9.59 -8.26 -16.84
CA ASP A 161 -8.47 -9.03 -16.33
C ASP A 161 -8.23 -8.73 -14.84
N TYR A 162 -7.66 -9.68 -14.12
CA TYR A 162 -6.98 -9.35 -12.87
C TYR A 162 -5.68 -8.62 -13.20
N VAL A 163 -5.44 -7.51 -12.50
CA VAL A 163 -4.26 -6.69 -12.74
C VAL A 163 -3.50 -6.55 -11.42
N ILE A 164 -2.24 -6.96 -11.42
CA ILE A 164 -1.30 -6.70 -10.33
C ILE A 164 -0.38 -5.58 -10.77
N ALA A 165 -0.32 -4.49 -9.99
CA ALA A 165 0.69 -3.46 -10.14
C ALA A 165 1.87 -3.72 -9.21
N LEU A 166 3.07 -3.47 -9.71
CA LEU A 166 4.30 -3.53 -8.95
C LEU A 166 4.96 -2.15 -8.97
N ALA A 167 5.33 -1.66 -7.79
CA ALA A 167 6.00 -0.38 -7.61
C ALA A 167 7.16 -0.51 -6.61
N GLY A 168 8.14 0.39 -6.68
CA GLY A 168 9.27 0.43 -5.75
C GLY A 168 10.51 1.06 -6.38
N ALA A 169 11.51 1.39 -5.56
CA ALA A 169 12.74 2.04 -6.03
C ALA A 169 13.52 1.20 -7.07
N PHE A 170 13.34 -0.12 -7.04
CA PHE A 170 14.01 -1.06 -7.94
C PHE A 170 13.07 -1.61 -9.02
N ILE A 171 11.95 -0.94 -9.31
CA ILE A 171 11.02 -1.37 -10.35
C ILE A 171 11.67 -1.41 -11.74
N ASN A 172 12.71 -0.61 -11.97
CA ASN A 172 13.47 -0.59 -13.21
C ASN A 172 14.20 -1.90 -13.51
N ALA A 173 14.31 -2.81 -12.54
CA ALA A 173 14.78 -4.18 -12.82
C ALA A 173 13.86 -4.94 -13.80
N PHE A 174 12.59 -4.50 -13.94
CA PHE A 174 11.63 -5.02 -14.92
C PHE A 174 11.52 -4.16 -16.18
N ALA A 175 12.38 -3.15 -16.35
CA ALA A 175 12.24 -2.17 -17.43
C ALA A 175 12.43 -2.78 -18.83
N ASP A 176 13.36 -3.73 -18.93
CA ASP A 176 13.70 -4.46 -20.17
C ASP A 176 13.03 -5.84 -20.24
N ALA A 177 12.15 -6.13 -19.28
CA ALA A 177 11.42 -7.39 -19.22
C ALA A 177 10.45 -7.50 -20.39
N SER A 178 10.37 -8.70 -20.97
CA SER A 178 9.33 -9.04 -21.94
C SER A 178 8.30 -9.98 -21.33
N LEU A 179 7.09 -9.99 -21.93
CA LEU A 179 6.05 -10.96 -21.59
C LEU A 179 6.59 -12.41 -21.63
N GLU A 180 7.33 -12.77 -22.69
CA GLU A 180 7.86 -14.14 -22.85
C GLU A 180 8.85 -14.53 -21.75
N MET A 181 9.72 -13.60 -21.33
CA MET A 181 10.66 -13.84 -20.21
C MET A 181 9.92 -14.10 -18.90
N LEU A 182 8.83 -13.36 -18.65
CA LEU A 182 8.09 -13.41 -17.39
C LEU A 182 7.06 -14.54 -17.31
N LYS A 183 6.60 -15.10 -18.44
CA LYS A 183 5.55 -16.16 -18.48
C LYS A 183 5.86 -17.37 -17.61
N SER A 184 7.12 -17.77 -17.53
CA SER A 184 7.55 -18.98 -16.79
C SER A 184 7.61 -18.75 -15.27
N SER A 185 7.99 -17.54 -14.84
CA SER A 185 8.21 -17.17 -13.44
C SER A 185 7.01 -16.47 -12.80
N THR A 186 6.08 -15.97 -13.61
CA THR A 186 4.95 -15.13 -13.16
C THR A 186 3.63 -15.86 -13.18
N TYR A 187 2.94 -15.88 -12.03
CA TYR A 187 1.64 -16.50 -11.87
C TYR A 187 0.82 -15.84 -10.75
N LEU A 188 -0.49 -16.03 -10.84
CA LEU A 188 -1.45 -15.73 -9.79
C LEU A 188 -2.18 -17.02 -9.45
N ARG A 189 -2.09 -17.52 -8.21
CA ARG A 189 -2.64 -18.83 -7.86
C ARG A 189 -3.37 -18.84 -6.53
N SER A 190 -4.38 -19.69 -6.42
CA SER A 190 -4.97 -20.05 -5.14
C SER A 190 -3.99 -20.88 -4.31
N LYS A 191 -3.94 -20.64 -2.99
CA LYS A 191 -3.17 -21.46 -2.04
C LYS A 191 -3.95 -22.67 -1.52
N LYS A 192 -5.22 -22.81 -1.89
CA LYS A 192 -6.03 -24.00 -1.60
C LYS A 192 -5.45 -25.22 -2.32
N LYS A 193 -5.54 -26.39 -1.69
CA LYS A 193 -5.12 -27.65 -2.30
C LYS A 193 -5.93 -27.91 -3.58
N GLY A 194 -5.25 -28.10 -4.71
CA GLY A 194 -5.90 -28.24 -6.02
C GLY A 194 -6.48 -26.94 -6.58
N GLY A 195 -6.11 -25.79 -6.01
CA GLY A 195 -6.59 -24.48 -6.45
C GLY A 195 -6.09 -24.08 -7.84
N VAL A 196 -6.80 -23.15 -8.46
CA VAL A 196 -6.50 -22.65 -9.81
C VAL A 196 -5.19 -21.85 -9.82
N SER A 197 -4.42 -21.98 -10.89
CA SER A 197 -3.24 -21.15 -11.18
C SER A 197 -3.40 -20.48 -12.54
N LEU A 198 -3.42 -19.15 -12.54
CA LEU A 198 -3.50 -18.34 -13.74
C LEU A 198 -2.09 -17.97 -14.22
N ARG A 199 -1.90 -18.03 -15.54
CA ARG A 199 -0.67 -17.62 -16.21
C ARG A 199 -0.76 -16.15 -16.64
N LEU A 200 0.40 -15.51 -16.74
CA LEU A 200 0.52 -14.15 -17.24
C LEU A 200 0.01 -14.08 -18.68
N LYS A 201 -1.02 -13.26 -18.92
CA LYS A 201 -1.62 -12.99 -20.24
C LYS A 201 -0.91 -11.84 -20.94
N GLN A 202 -0.63 -10.77 -20.19
CA GLN A 202 0.00 -9.55 -20.70
C GLN A 202 0.85 -8.90 -19.62
N PHE A 203 1.87 -8.17 -20.05
CA PHE A 203 2.75 -7.36 -19.22
C PHE A 203 2.89 -5.97 -19.83
N ILE A 204 2.93 -4.94 -19.00
CA ILE A 204 3.28 -3.57 -19.41
C ILE A 204 4.50 -3.15 -18.59
N SER A 205 5.58 -2.78 -19.29
CA SER A 205 6.83 -2.35 -18.67
C SER A 205 6.65 -1.02 -17.91
N PRO A 206 7.39 -0.80 -16.80
CA PRO A 206 7.40 0.50 -16.14
C PRO A 206 7.88 1.64 -17.05
N ARG A 207 8.62 1.36 -18.13
CA ARG A 207 9.03 2.37 -19.12
C ARG A 207 7.88 2.88 -20.00
N GLU A 208 6.84 2.06 -20.17
CA GLU A 208 5.69 2.41 -21.00
C GLU A 208 4.66 3.25 -20.22
N ARG A 209 4.90 3.49 -18.92
CA ARG A 209 3.96 4.17 -18.02
C ARG A 209 4.58 5.40 -17.38
N THR A 210 3.80 6.47 -17.31
CA THR A 210 4.21 7.72 -16.66
C THR A 210 4.27 7.63 -15.14
N ASP A 211 3.56 6.67 -14.53
CA ASP A 211 3.59 6.43 -13.09
C ASP A 211 4.70 5.46 -12.64
N GLY A 212 5.49 4.93 -13.58
CA GLY A 212 6.63 4.05 -13.31
C GLY A 212 6.27 2.69 -12.71
N MET A 213 4.99 2.29 -12.71
CA MET A 213 4.58 0.96 -12.24
C MET A 213 4.72 -0.09 -13.34
N ALA A 214 5.03 -1.34 -12.97
CA ALA A 214 4.88 -2.47 -13.89
C ALA A 214 3.50 -3.10 -13.70
N LEU A 215 2.81 -3.49 -14.78
CA LEU A 215 1.49 -4.13 -14.71
C LEU A 215 1.52 -5.56 -15.24
N PHE A 216 0.91 -6.47 -14.49
CA PHE A 216 0.79 -7.89 -14.82
C PHE A 216 -0.68 -8.26 -14.94
N PHE A 217 -1.09 -8.76 -16.10
CA PHE A 217 -2.48 -9.07 -16.43
C PHE A 217 -2.71 -10.58 -16.41
N PHE A 218 -3.77 -11.02 -15.74
CA PHE A 218 -4.20 -12.41 -15.66
C PHE A 218 -5.65 -12.53 -16.09
N PRO A 219 -6.04 -13.57 -16.84
CA PRO A 219 -7.41 -13.70 -17.32
C PRO A 219 -8.37 -13.92 -16.14
N ARG A 220 -9.47 -13.17 -16.10
CA ARG A 220 -10.66 -13.64 -15.38
C ARG A 220 -11.28 -14.73 -16.27
N GLY A 221 -11.61 -15.87 -15.69
CA GLY A 221 -11.97 -17.09 -16.42
C GLY A 221 -13.11 -16.92 -17.44
N ALA A 222 -13.31 -17.94 -18.28
CA ALA A 222 -14.38 -17.92 -19.27
C ALA A 222 -15.77 -17.83 -18.60
N GLU A 223 -16.70 -17.12 -19.24
CA GLU A 223 -18.13 -17.10 -18.90
C GLU A 223 -18.51 -16.51 -17.52
N GLY A 224 -17.76 -15.52 -17.04
CA GLY A 224 -18.17 -14.74 -15.87
C GLY A 224 -18.06 -15.44 -14.52
N ARG A 225 -17.46 -16.64 -14.46
CA ARG A 225 -17.06 -17.25 -13.17
C ARG A 225 -15.68 -16.74 -12.78
N PRO A 226 -15.54 -16.04 -11.64
CA PRO A 226 -14.23 -15.64 -11.16
C PRO A 226 -13.41 -16.89 -10.82
N PRO A 227 -12.16 -17.02 -11.31
CA PRO A 227 -11.28 -18.16 -11.02
C PRO A 227 -10.97 -18.36 -9.54
N PHE A 228 -11.16 -17.31 -8.75
CA PHE A 228 -10.96 -17.29 -7.31
C PHE A 228 -12.24 -16.89 -6.61
N ASP A 229 -12.54 -17.54 -5.50
CA ASP A 229 -13.68 -17.27 -4.65
C ASP A 229 -13.29 -17.19 -3.16
N ALA A 230 -14.27 -16.90 -2.30
CA ALA A 230 -14.04 -16.78 -0.86
C ALA A 230 -13.46 -18.06 -0.21
N THR A 231 -13.64 -19.23 -0.83
CA THR A 231 -13.17 -20.52 -0.30
C THR A 231 -11.69 -20.77 -0.56
N ASP A 232 -11.05 -20.00 -1.45
CA ASP A 232 -9.62 -20.10 -1.72
C ASP A 232 -8.76 -19.64 -0.54
N GLY A 233 -9.32 -18.76 0.31
CA GLY A 233 -8.67 -18.20 1.49
C GLY A 233 -7.56 -17.19 1.17
N GLN A 234 -6.59 -17.59 0.34
CA GLN A 234 -5.51 -16.72 -0.11
C GLN A 234 -5.19 -16.91 -1.60
N VAL A 235 -4.95 -15.79 -2.28
CA VAL A 235 -4.36 -15.75 -3.62
C VAL A 235 -2.92 -15.28 -3.51
N GLU A 236 -2.02 -16.01 -4.17
CA GLU A 236 -0.59 -15.75 -4.19
C GLU A 236 -0.16 -15.22 -5.55
N PHE A 237 0.45 -14.05 -5.54
CA PHE A 237 1.19 -13.53 -6.68
C PHE A 237 2.66 -13.89 -6.53
N SER A 238 3.26 -14.35 -7.62
CA SER A 238 4.69 -14.56 -7.72
C SER A 238 5.16 -14.03 -9.06
N THR A 239 6.30 -13.34 -9.05
CA THR A 239 7.04 -12.97 -10.26
C THR A 239 8.53 -12.97 -9.93
N GLY A 240 9.37 -12.96 -10.95
CA GLY A 240 10.82 -12.91 -10.76
C GLY A 240 11.53 -12.75 -12.08
N GLU A 241 12.62 -12.00 -12.04
CA GLU A 241 13.50 -11.69 -13.15
C GLU A 241 14.87 -11.33 -12.57
N GLY A 242 15.95 -11.47 -13.34
CA GLY A 242 17.26 -10.94 -12.94
C GLY A 242 17.80 -11.51 -11.62
N GLY A 243 17.47 -12.76 -11.29
CA GLY A 243 17.99 -13.45 -10.11
C GLY A 243 17.25 -13.19 -8.80
N PHE A 244 16.16 -12.42 -8.79
CA PHE A 244 15.34 -12.23 -7.60
C PHE A 244 13.88 -12.67 -7.82
N LYS A 245 13.17 -12.93 -6.72
CA LYS A 245 11.78 -13.39 -6.74
C LYS A 245 10.93 -12.59 -5.77
N ILE A 246 9.81 -12.08 -6.26
CA ILE A 246 8.79 -11.39 -5.49
C ILE A 246 7.64 -12.36 -5.30
N LYS A 247 7.22 -12.54 -4.04
CA LYS A 247 6.14 -13.46 -3.70
C LYS A 247 5.31 -12.89 -2.55
N VAL A 248 4.02 -12.68 -2.79
CA VAL A 248 3.09 -12.16 -1.77
C VAL A 248 1.78 -12.94 -1.79
N SER A 249 1.11 -13.00 -0.64
CA SER A 249 -0.21 -13.62 -0.51
C SER A 249 -1.22 -12.59 -0.01
N PHE A 250 -2.36 -12.53 -0.68
CA PHE A 250 -3.48 -11.68 -0.35
C PHE A 250 -4.58 -12.53 0.30
N LYS A 251 -5.15 -12.05 1.40
CA LYS A 251 -6.21 -12.74 2.13
C LYS A 251 -7.55 -12.32 1.54
N ILE A 252 -8.28 -13.25 0.93
CA ILE A 252 -9.50 -12.97 0.17
C ILE A 252 -10.62 -12.45 1.08
N ASP A 253 -10.72 -12.99 2.29
CA ASP A 253 -11.70 -12.56 3.31
C ASP A 253 -11.54 -11.10 3.73
N LYS A 254 -10.38 -10.49 3.47
CA LYS A 254 -10.10 -9.06 3.71
C LYS A 254 -10.28 -8.19 2.48
N MET A 255 -10.38 -8.77 1.29
CA MET A 255 -10.53 -8.05 0.01
C MET A 255 -12.01 -7.87 -0.34
N MET A 256 -12.82 -7.47 0.62
CA MET A 256 -14.27 -7.35 0.46
C MET A 256 -14.67 -5.88 0.41
N THR A 257 -15.56 -5.55 -0.53
CA THR A 257 -16.20 -4.24 -0.65
C THR A 257 -17.71 -4.45 -0.62
N ASN A 258 -18.38 -3.89 0.38
CA ASN A 258 -19.84 -4.02 0.55
C ASN A 258 -20.32 -5.49 0.53
N GLY A 259 -19.52 -6.39 1.12
CA GLY A 259 -19.82 -7.83 1.16
C GLY A 259 -19.54 -8.59 -0.14
N VAL A 260 -19.05 -7.91 -1.19
CA VAL A 260 -18.65 -8.52 -2.47
C VAL A 260 -17.14 -8.56 -2.57
N LEU A 261 -16.61 -9.66 -3.07
CA LEU A 261 -15.18 -9.82 -3.31
C LEU A 261 -14.71 -8.83 -4.39
N ASP A 262 -13.73 -8.01 -4.04
CA ASP A 262 -13.14 -6.98 -4.89
C ASP A 262 -11.68 -7.36 -5.21
N PHE A 263 -11.39 -7.57 -6.48
CA PHE A 263 -10.06 -7.92 -6.98
C PHE A 263 -9.58 -6.89 -7.97
#